data_AF-A0A0Q6MLW7-F1
#
_entry.id   AF-A0A0Q6MLW7-F1
#
_cell.length_a   1.000
_cell.length_b   1.000
_cell.length_c   1.000
_cell.angle_alpha   90.00
_cell.angle_beta   90.00
_cell.angle_gamma   90.00
#
_symmetry.space_group_name_H-M   'P 1'
#
loop_
_entity.id
_entity.type
_entity.pdbx_description
1 polymer ?
#
loop_
_entity_poly.entity_id
_entity_poly.type
_entity_poly.pdbx_seq_one_letter_code
_entity_poly.pdbx_strand_id
1 'polypeptide(L)'
;MLALPAFFITIAPSSAHRAATGWTYPPACCHGDVEHGECRTIPERAVKENGGGWSIVLEPGDHPKVTHRNRYFVPYGSEIPSGDGDYHICLHPTEEHENCFFVPPGAM
;
A
#
# COMPACT_ATOMS: atom_id res chain seq x y z
N MET A 1 -11.31 -3.36 -51.33
CA MET A 1 -10.40 -2.84 -50.29
C MET A 1 -11.10 -3.04 -48.95
N LEU A 2 -10.63 -3.98 -48.12
CA LEU A 2 -11.14 -4.19 -46.76
C LEU A 2 -10.32 -3.32 -45.80
N ALA A 3 -10.95 -2.36 -45.13
CA ALA A 3 -10.32 -1.53 -44.11
C ALA A 3 -10.33 -2.28 -42.77
N LEU A 4 -9.16 -2.53 -42.20
CA LEU A 4 -8.99 -3.07 -40.85
C LEU A 4 -9.18 -1.94 -39.82
N PRO A 5 -9.98 -2.13 -38.77
CA PRO A 5 -10.10 -1.12 -37.71
C PRO A 5 -8.82 -1.12 -36.87
N ALA A 6 -8.21 0.06 -36.72
CA ALA A 6 -7.07 0.25 -35.83
C ALA A 6 -7.55 0.22 -34.37
N PHE A 7 -7.19 -0.83 -33.64
CA PHE A 7 -7.43 -0.95 -32.21
C PHE A 7 -6.35 -0.15 -31.47
N PHE A 8 -6.71 1.03 -30.98
CA PHE A 8 -5.82 1.86 -30.17
C PHE A 8 -5.72 1.28 -28.75
N ILE A 9 -4.63 0.58 -28.45
CA ILE A 9 -4.31 0.14 -27.09
C ILE A 9 -3.75 1.34 -26.32
N THR A 10 -4.54 1.89 -25.40
CA THR A 10 -4.09 2.92 -24.47
C THR A 10 -3.21 2.27 -23.39
N ILE A 11 -1.89 2.44 -23.50
CA ILE A 11 -0.96 2.04 -22.44
C ILE A 11 -1.02 3.13 -21.37
N ALA A 12 -1.75 2.88 -20.27
CA ALA A 12 -1.69 3.76 -19.11
C ALA A 12 -0.29 3.64 -18.47
N PRO A 13 0.39 4.75 -18.15
CA PRO A 13 1.66 4.68 -17.44
C PRO A 13 1.41 4.07 -16.06
N SER A 14 2.02 2.92 -15.79
CA SER A 14 2.11 2.36 -14.45
C SER A 14 3.09 3.23 -13.65
N SER A 15 2.58 3.87 -12.59
CA SER A 15 3.41 4.59 -11.63
C SER A 15 3.61 3.72 -10.40
N ALA A 16 4.85 3.55 -9.96
CA ALA A 16 5.17 2.80 -8.73
C ALA A 16 4.52 3.41 -7.47
N HIS A 17 4.08 4.67 -7.55
CA HIS A 17 3.37 5.36 -6.49
C HIS A 17 1.85 5.17 -6.55
N ARG A 18 1.32 4.17 -7.25
CA ARG A 18 -0.14 4.05 -7.43
C ARG A 18 -0.71 2.79 -6.78
N ALA A 19 -1.72 2.99 -5.95
CA ALA A 19 -2.58 1.91 -5.46
C ALA A 19 -3.37 1.29 -6.63
N ALA A 20 -3.89 0.07 -6.45
CA ALA A 20 -4.71 -0.61 -7.48
C ALA A 20 -5.98 0.19 -7.84
N THR A 21 -6.50 0.97 -6.89
CA THR A 21 -7.65 1.87 -7.05
C THR A 21 -7.33 3.10 -7.90
N GLY A 22 -6.05 3.37 -8.16
CA GLY A 22 -5.59 4.54 -8.89
C GLY A 22 -5.23 5.75 -7.99
N TRP A 23 -5.32 5.63 -6.67
CA TRP A 23 -4.83 6.65 -5.74
C TRP A 23 -3.29 6.69 -5.72
N THR A 24 -2.71 7.88 -5.53
CA THR A 24 -1.27 8.11 -5.56
C THR A 24 -0.72 8.27 -4.14
N TYR A 25 0.22 7.40 -3.77
CA TYR A 25 0.97 7.50 -2.52
C TYR A 25 1.90 8.74 -2.53
N PRO A 26 2.10 9.40 -1.39
CA PRO A 26 3.11 10.46 -1.26
C PRO A 26 4.50 9.97 -1.70
N PRO A 27 5.29 10.79 -2.43
CA PRO A 27 6.62 10.39 -2.88
C PRO A 27 7.60 10.02 -1.76
N ALA A 28 7.41 10.56 -0.55
CA ALA A 28 8.23 10.25 0.62
C ALA A 28 7.96 8.85 1.21
N CYS A 29 6.84 8.21 0.84
CA CYS A 29 6.43 6.93 1.39
C CYS A 29 6.87 5.74 0.54
N CYS A 30 6.93 5.90 -0.79
CA CYS A 30 7.29 4.84 -1.72
C CYS A 30 8.63 5.15 -2.38
N HIS A 31 9.62 4.28 -2.21
CA HIS A 31 10.95 4.42 -2.83
C HIS A 31 11.23 3.36 -3.91
N GLY A 32 10.30 2.42 -4.13
CA GLY A 32 10.48 1.26 -5.00
C GLY A 32 9.85 1.40 -6.39
N ASP A 33 10.05 0.38 -7.22
CA ASP A 33 9.37 0.19 -8.51
C ASP A 33 8.03 -0.56 -8.38
N VAL A 34 7.28 -0.68 -9.47
CA VAL A 34 5.91 -1.27 -9.48
C VAL A 34 5.90 -2.76 -9.09
N GLU A 35 6.98 -3.51 -9.37
CA GLU A 35 7.03 -4.96 -9.19
C GLU A 35 7.40 -5.35 -7.75
N HIS A 36 8.28 -4.58 -7.11
CA HIS A 36 8.73 -4.80 -5.73
C HIS A 36 8.15 -3.78 -4.73
N GLY A 37 7.11 -3.05 -5.17
CA GLY A 37 6.59 -1.84 -4.54
C GLY A 37 6.63 -1.86 -3.01
N GLU A 38 7.29 -0.85 -2.46
CA GLU A 38 7.40 -0.66 -1.02
C GLU A 38 6.02 -0.50 -0.40
N CYS A 39 5.08 0.14 -1.11
CA CYS A 39 3.71 0.43 -0.67
C CYS A 39 2.66 -0.53 -1.24
N ARG A 40 1.81 -1.08 -0.36
CA ARG A 40 0.68 -1.91 -0.76
C ARG A 40 -0.50 -1.82 0.20
N THR A 41 -1.69 -2.05 -0.34
CA THR A 41 -2.88 -2.40 0.43
C THR A 41 -2.61 -3.64 1.30
N ILE A 42 -3.03 -3.59 2.57
CA ILE A 42 -2.99 -4.72 3.50
C ILE A 42 -4.40 -5.08 3.96
N PRO A 43 -4.67 -6.33 4.34
CA PRO A 43 -6.01 -6.71 4.75
C PRO A 43 -6.36 -6.12 6.12
N GLU A 44 -7.60 -5.70 6.31
CA GLU A 44 -8.09 -5.15 7.59
C GLU A 44 -7.80 -6.08 8.79
N ARG A 45 -7.88 -7.41 8.59
CA ARG A 45 -7.55 -8.41 9.63
C ARG A 45 -6.13 -8.30 10.19
N ALA A 46 -5.20 -7.71 9.44
CA ALA A 46 -3.82 -7.49 9.85
C ALA A 46 -3.70 -6.30 10.81
N VAL A 47 -4.72 -5.45 10.90
CA VAL A 47 -4.70 -4.21 11.66
C VAL A 47 -5.61 -4.34 12.86
N LYS A 48 -5.09 -3.94 14.02
CA LYS A 48 -5.88 -3.86 15.24
C LYS A 48 -5.54 -2.59 16.00
N GLU A 49 -6.59 -1.87 16.40
CA GLU A 49 -6.45 -0.78 17.34
C GLU A 49 -6.06 -1.27 18.72
N ASN A 50 -5.13 -0.54 19.32
CA ASN A 50 -4.62 -0.75 20.66
C ASN A 50 -4.53 0.61 21.33
N GLY A 51 -4.56 0.68 22.66
CA GLY A 51 -4.81 1.92 23.45
C GLY A 51 -3.84 3.10 23.29
N GLY A 52 -2.99 3.12 22.27
CA GLY A 52 -2.19 4.27 21.85
C GLY A 52 -1.83 4.27 20.36
N GLY A 53 -2.44 3.42 19.53
CA GLY A 53 -2.15 3.33 18.10
C GLY A 53 -2.62 2.04 17.43
N TRP A 54 -1.98 1.73 16.31
CA TRP A 54 -2.30 0.62 15.44
C TRP A 54 -1.26 -0.48 15.59
N SER A 55 -1.68 -1.66 16.01
CA SER A 55 -0.88 -2.88 15.95
C SER A 55 -1.11 -3.56 14.60
N ILE A 56 -0.05 -3.73 13.83
CA ILE A 56 -0.13 -4.32 12.48
C ILE A 56 0.66 -5.61 12.49
N VAL A 57 0.06 -6.70 12.03
CA VAL A 57 0.69 -8.02 11.91
C VAL A 57 0.51 -8.50 10.47
N LEU A 58 1.62 -8.59 9.73
CA LEU A 58 1.60 -9.09 8.36
C LEU A 58 2.14 -10.51 8.33
N GLU A 59 1.37 -11.42 7.73
CA GLU A 59 1.82 -12.76 7.38
C GLU A 59 2.33 -12.77 5.92
N PRO A 60 3.13 -13.77 5.52
CA PRO A 60 3.50 -13.94 4.12
C PRO A 60 2.27 -13.96 3.21
N GLY A 61 2.28 -13.08 2.19
CA GLY A 61 1.17 -12.89 1.24
C GLY A 61 0.24 -11.72 1.56
N ASP A 62 0.24 -11.17 2.78
CA ASP A 62 -0.52 -9.94 3.08
C ASP A 62 0.12 -8.70 2.44
N HIS A 63 1.43 -8.75 2.18
CA HIS A 63 2.20 -7.75 1.44
C HIS A 63 3.29 -8.45 0.59
N PRO A 64 3.55 -8.05 -0.67
CA PRO A 64 4.49 -8.76 -1.55
C PRO A 64 5.92 -8.89 -1.01
N LYS A 65 6.40 -7.90 -0.27
CA LYS A 65 7.74 -7.92 0.38
C LYS A 65 7.83 -8.81 1.62
N VAL A 66 6.71 -9.23 2.20
CA VAL A 66 6.70 -9.94 3.48
C VAL A 66 6.95 -11.44 3.24
N THR A 67 8.10 -11.92 3.72
CA THR A 67 8.54 -13.32 3.58
C THR A 67 8.37 -14.11 4.88
N HIS A 68 8.22 -13.41 6.01
CA HIS A 68 7.93 -14.00 7.30
C HIS A 68 6.99 -13.09 8.12
N ARG A 69 6.53 -13.58 9.27
CA ARG A 69 5.59 -12.84 10.09
C ARG A 69 6.24 -11.60 10.72
N ASN A 70 5.79 -10.42 10.31
CA ASN A 70 6.25 -9.13 10.83
C ASN A 70 5.22 -8.47 11.74
N ARG A 71 5.69 -7.64 12.68
CA ARG A 71 4.84 -6.87 13.58
C ARG A 71 5.32 -5.42 13.63
N TYR A 72 4.38 -4.50 13.53
CA TYR A 72 4.62 -3.07 13.59
C TYR A 72 3.65 -2.43 14.58
N PHE A 73 4.07 -1.29 15.12
CA PHE A 73 3.20 -0.45 15.93
C PHE A 73 3.33 0.99 15.45
N VAL A 74 2.21 1.56 15.02
CA VAL A 74 2.13 2.96 14.57
C VAL A 74 1.32 3.73 15.60
N PRO A 75 1.91 4.68 16.34
CA PRO A 75 1.17 5.45 17.33
C PRO A 75 0.11 6.33 16.65
N TYR A 76 -1.00 6.58 17.35
CA TYR A 76 -2.03 7.51 16.84
C TYR A 76 -1.42 8.89 16.50
N GLY A 77 -1.87 9.47 15.40
CA GLY A 77 -1.36 10.72 14.84
C GLY A 77 -0.10 10.57 13.98
N SER A 78 0.46 9.37 13.85
CA SER A 78 1.52 9.06 12.87
C SER A 78 0.98 8.40 11.62
N GLU A 79 -0.22 7.83 11.66
CA GLU A 79 -0.92 7.35 10.47
C GLU A 79 -1.24 8.50 9.50
N ILE A 80 -1.40 8.13 8.23
CA ILE A 80 -1.77 9.04 7.15
C ILE A 80 -3.18 8.65 6.65
N PRO A 81 -4.09 9.58 6.38
CA PRO A 81 -5.38 9.23 5.80
C PRO A 81 -5.21 8.56 4.43
N SER A 82 -5.85 7.40 4.26
CA SER A 82 -5.92 6.70 2.98
C SER A 82 -6.83 7.43 2.00
N GLY A 83 -6.41 7.49 0.73
CA GLY A 83 -7.17 8.15 -0.33
C GLY A 83 -8.19 7.27 -1.04
N ASP A 84 -8.20 5.97 -0.77
CA ASP A 84 -9.09 5.00 -1.44
C ASP A 84 -9.91 4.13 -0.49
N GLY A 85 -9.80 4.37 0.82
CA GLY A 85 -10.63 3.70 1.82
C GLY A 85 -10.11 2.34 2.27
N ASP A 86 -8.93 1.91 1.82
CA ASP A 86 -8.27 0.70 2.32
C ASP A 86 -7.10 1.05 3.26
N TYR A 87 -6.66 0.08 4.06
CA TYR A 87 -5.40 0.17 4.79
C TYR A 87 -4.23 -0.07 3.84
N HIS A 88 -3.16 0.73 3.97
CA HIS A 88 -1.93 0.50 3.22
C HIS A 88 -0.73 0.61 4.14
N ILE A 89 0.34 -0.10 3.80
CA ILE A 89 1.62 0.05 4.47
C ILE A 89 2.72 0.17 3.41
N CYS A 90 3.72 0.98 3.70
CA CYS A 90 4.96 1.05 2.97
C CYS A 90 6.09 0.47 3.81
N LEU A 91 6.78 -0.55 3.29
CA LEU A 91 7.91 -1.19 3.94
C LEU A 91 9.20 -0.77 3.27
N HIS A 92 10.07 -0.06 3.98
CA HIS A 92 11.36 0.43 3.49
C HIS A 92 12.36 0.62 4.65
N PRO A 93 13.65 0.21 4.51
CA PRO A 93 14.27 -0.41 3.34
C PRO A 93 14.06 -1.92 3.23
N THR A 94 13.60 -2.57 4.31
CA THR A 94 13.37 -4.02 4.36
C THR A 94 11.97 -4.31 4.87
N GLU A 95 11.56 -5.58 4.86
CA GLU A 95 10.23 -5.99 5.33
C GLU A 95 10.01 -5.69 6.82
N GLU A 96 11.04 -5.51 7.62
CA GLU A 96 10.96 -5.23 9.05
C GLU A 96 10.74 -3.75 9.39
N HIS A 97 10.79 -2.86 8.39
CA HIS A 97 10.77 -1.41 8.60
C HIS A 97 9.52 -0.80 7.97
N GLU A 98 8.57 -0.41 8.82
CA GLU A 98 7.45 0.44 8.41
C GLU A 98 7.97 1.86 8.14
N ASN A 99 7.60 2.40 6.97
CA ASN A 99 7.97 3.74 6.53
C ASN A 99 6.76 4.69 6.53
N CYS A 100 5.61 4.21 6.05
CA CYS A 100 4.33 4.91 6.15
C CYS A 100 3.18 3.92 6.34
N PHE A 101 2.19 4.30 7.13
CA PHE A 101 0.97 3.55 7.33
C PHE A 101 -0.26 4.42 7.05
N PHE A 102 -1.19 3.89 6.26
CA PHE A 102 -2.39 4.59 5.83
C PHE A 102 -3.65 3.93 6.34
N VAL A 103 -4.59 4.75 6.81
CA VAL A 103 -5.81 4.31 7.49
C VAL A 103 -7.05 4.80 6.73
N PRO A 104 -8.05 3.95 6.48
CA PRO A 104 -9.34 4.34 5.92
C PRO A 104 -10.00 5.49 6.68
N PRO A 105 -10.67 6.43 6.00
CA PRO A 105 -11.50 7.41 6.68
C PRO A 105 -12.56 6.72 7.57
N GLY A 106 -12.64 7.12 8.83
CA GLY A 106 -13.64 6.61 9.78
C GLY A 106 -13.31 5.25 10.40
N ALA A 107 -12.11 4.71 10.18
CA ALA A 107 -11.56 3.70 11.07
C ALA A 107 -11.28 4.34 12.44
N MET A 108 -12.02 3.88 13.46
CA MET A 108 -11.95 4.31 14.86
C MET A 108 -12.56 3.25 15.79
#